data_AF-A0A3A9AMV5-F1
#
_entry.id   AF-A0A3A9AMV5-F1
#
_cell.length_a   1.000
_cell.length_b   1.000
_cell.length_c   1.000
_cell.angle_alpha   90.00
_cell.angle_beta   90.00
_cell.angle_gamma   90.00
#
_symmetry.space_group_name_H-M   'P 1'
#
loop_
_entity.id
_entity.type
_entity.pdbx_description
1 polymer ?
#
loop_
_entity_poly.entity_id
_entity_poly.type
_entity_poly.pdbx_seq_one_letter_code
_entity_poly.pdbx_strand_id
1 'polypeptide(L)'
;MPPSVFFVERRIIKMRIKDFDWKSHKGSKIVIYGTTVGGKVIYQCLQSAGIKVEFFCDRGKKYSEFCGCPVKEPAALCENRSYMVLVALTRSFDSACQYLEQILYEEVYSCINLIKNKKVEEIVYDENERELVADFLEKYPYYAGSSCEGIVLPSLEVFITERCTLRCRDCSHLIPKYQKPKDYDTEEIIRNLENTLQVVEKISDLNFLGGEPLLQKDLGRMLKWGYAQKRIGALTVISNGTVMPDEELLSILKETGARLRLSNYGKYSTKIKEIYDVCKERGISCYISDVSWTDMGGIYDRSYTKEELKEIFTDCPYSYCMLLLKGRIYRCAHVAHLNNLQIIDSRLHDSVDMSEVINENIGDKKRELREYLKIDYLQGCSYCNGIKNSIQGIEPGIQIER
;
A
#
# COMPACT_ATOMS: atom_id res chain seq x y z
N MET A 1 10.24 -28.96 -0.29
CA MET A 1 9.63 -28.50 0.97
C MET A 1 8.72 -27.33 0.63
N PRO A 2 7.45 -27.29 1.08
CA PRO A 2 6.59 -26.15 0.78
C PRO A 2 7.19 -24.89 1.43
N PRO A 3 7.14 -23.73 0.77
CA PRO A 3 7.62 -22.49 1.38
C PRO A 3 6.78 -22.21 2.62
N SER A 4 7.44 -22.09 3.75
CA SER A 4 6.85 -21.57 4.99
C SER A 4 6.21 -20.21 4.67
N VAL A 5 4.89 -20.14 4.71
CA VAL A 5 4.15 -18.89 4.49
C VAL A 5 4.41 -18.01 5.71
N PHE A 6 5.12 -16.91 5.52
CA PHE A 6 5.37 -15.90 6.56
C PHE A 6 4.18 -14.93 6.57
N PHE A 7 3.74 -14.42 7.73
CA PHE A 7 2.53 -13.59 7.88
C PHE A 7 2.84 -12.27 8.61
N VAL A 8 1.95 -11.28 8.55
CA VAL A 8 2.10 -10.00 9.27
C VAL A 8 1.51 -10.14 10.68
N GLU A 9 2.20 -9.62 11.70
CA GLU A 9 1.65 -9.50 13.04
C GLU A 9 0.63 -8.34 13.07
N ARG A 10 -0.65 -8.68 13.20
CA ARG A 10 -1.77 -7.72 13.20
C ARG A 10 -2.16 -7.30 14.61
N ARG A 11 -2.84 -6.14 14.69
CA ARG A 11 -3.63 -5.73 15.85
C ARG A 11 -4.55 -6.87 16.28
N ILE A 12 -4.88 -6.92 17.57
CA ILE A 12 -6.00 -7.71 18.08
C ILE A 12 -7.28 -7.09 17.49
N ILE A 13 -7.67 -7.53 16.30
CA ILE A 13 -9.03 -7.33 15.79
C ILE A 13 -9.90 -8.33 16.56
N LYS A 14 -10.97 -7.89 17.22
CA LYS A 14 -11.89 -8.86 17.88
C LYS A 14 -12.64 -9.71 16.85
N MET A 15 -12.80 -9.17 15.64
CA MET A 15 -13.33 -9.86 14.48
C MET A 15 -12.61 -11.19 14.24
N ARG A 16 -13.36 -12.28 14.14
CA ARG A 16 -12.80 -13.59 13.76
C ARG A 16 -12.59 -13.64 12.25
N ILE A 17 -11.34 -13.78 11.82
CA ILE A 17 -11.00 -14.02 10.42
C ILE A 17 -10.92 -15.55 10.21
N LYS A 18 -11.78 -16.09 9.35
CA LYS A 18 -11.80 -17.51 8.97
C LYS A 18 -11.35 -17.67 7.53
N ASP A 19 -10.63 -18.73 7.20
CA ASP A 19 -10.38 -19.03 5.79
C ASP A 19 -11.64 -19.56 5.12
N PHE A 20 -12.00 -18.98 3.97
CA PHE A 20 -13.12 -19.44 3.19
C PHE A 20 -12.84 -20.80 2.55
N ASP A 21 -13.69 -21.80 2.84
CA ASP A 21 -13.72 -23.07 2.14
C ASP A 21 -14.99 -23.20 1.30
N TRP A 22 -14.84 -23.11 -0.02
CA TRP A 22 -15.95 -23.14 -0.97
C TRP A 22 -16.72 -24.47 -0.95
N LYS A 23 -16.09 -25.58 -0.52
CA LYS A 23 -16.76 -26.90 -0.44
C LYS A 23 -17.82 -26.94 0.65
N SER A 24 -17.57 -26.24 1.75
CA SER A 24 -18.40 -26.23 2.95
C SER A 24 -19.54 -25.20 2.91
N HIS A 25 -19.57 -24.33 1.89
CA HIS A 25 -20.46 -23.16 1.85
C HIS A 25 -21.29 -23.07 0.55
N LYS A 26 -21.61 -24.20 -0.09
CA LYS A 26 -22.54 -24.23 -1.23
C LYS A 26 -23.93 -23.79 -0.78
N GLY A 27 -24.40 -22.64 -1.30
CA GLY A 27 -25.71 -22.05 -1.00
C GLY A 27 -25.68 -20.87 -0.03
N SER A 28 -24.51 -20.53 0.53
CA SER A 28 -24.36 -19.33 1.35
C SER A 28 -24.53 -18.05 0.52
N LYS A 29 -25.07 -17.00 1.13
CA LYS A 29 -25.18 -15.69 0.50
C LYS A 29 -23.84 -14.97 0.59
N ILE A 30 -23.05 -14.99 -0.48
CA ILE A 30 -21.70 -14.44 -0.52
C ILE A 30 -21.71 -12.97 -0.95
N VAL A 31 -20.96 -12.14 -0.23
CA VAL A 31 -20.64 -10.76 -0.59
C VAL A 31 -19.12 -10.60 -0.65
N ILE A 32 -18.62 -9.92 -1.68
CA ILE A 32 -17.20 -9.55 -1.77
C ILE A 32 -17.03 -8.11 -1.32
N TYR A 33 -16.18 -7.86 -0.33
CA TYR A 33 -15.79 -6.51 0.06
C TYR A 33 -14.52 -6.10 -0.72
N GLY A 34 -14.67 -5.11 -1.60
CA GLY A 34 -13.60 -4.50 -2.37
C GLY A 34 -13.80 -4.62 -3.88
N THR A 35 -13.88 -3.47 -4.57
CA THR A 35 -14.03 -3.36 -6.04
C THR A 35 -12.70 -3.08 -6.73
N THR A 36 -11.67 -3.84 -6.35
CA THR A 36 -10.32 -3.76 -6.92
C THR A 36 -10.01 -4.98 -7.79
N VAL A 37 -8.82 -5.04 -8.37
CA VAL A 37 -8.30 -6.26 -9.04
C VAL A 37 -8.41 -7.49 -8.13
N GLY A 38 -8.19 -7.33 -6.82
CA GLY A 38 -8.41 -8.39 -5.85
C GLY A 38 -9.85 -8.92 -5.83
N GLY A 39 -10.84 -8.01 -5.83
CA GLY A 39 -12.25 -8.37 -5.95
C GLY A 39 -12.58 -9.13 -7.24
N LYS A 40 -11.99 -8.70 -8.38
CA LYS A 40 -12.14 -9.36 -9.69
C LYS A 40 -11.56 -10.79 -9.65
N VAL A 41 -10.37 -10.97 -9.07
CA VAL A 41 -9.74 -12.30 -8.88
C VAL A 41 -10.63 -13.21 -8.04
N ILE A 42 -11.08 -12.74 -6.87
CA ILE A 42 -11.92 -13.53 -5.97
C ILE A 42 -13.24 -13.92 -6.65
N TYR A 43 -13.86 -12.99 -7.37
CA TYR A 43 -15.09 -13.25 -8.13
C TYR A 43 -14.91 -14.37 -9.16
N GLN A 44 -13.84 -14.33 -9.95
CA GLN A 44 -13.57 -15.38 -10.95
C GLN A 44 -13.33 -16.75 -10.32
N CYS A 45 -12.65 -16.79 -9.18
CA CYS A 45 -12.47 -18.04 -8.44
C CYS A 45 -13.80 -18.59 -7.91
N LEU A 46 -14.70 -17.74 -7.41
CA LEU A 46 -16.04 -18.16 -6.97
C LEU A 46 -16.90 -18.64 -8.14
N GLN A 47 -16.89 -17.94 -9.27
CA GLN A 47 -17.56 -18.35 -10.51
C GLN A 47 -17.10 -19.74 -10.97
N SER A 48 -15.78 -19.96 -10.98
CA SER A 48 -15.19 -21.26 -11.35
C SER A 48 -15.60 -22.38 -10.39
N ALA A 49 -15.93 -22.05 -9.13
CA ALA A 49 -16.44 -22.99 -8.13
C ALA A 49 -17.98 -23.14 -8.16
N GLY A 50 -18.67 -22.44 -9.07
CA GLY A 50 -20.14 -22.44 -9.16
C GLY A 50 -20.84 -21.71 -8.00
N ILE A 51 -20.16 -20.76 -7.35
CA ILE A 51 -20.70 -19.98 -6.24
C ILE A 51 -21.17 -18.62 -6.73
N LYS A 52 -22.43 -18.30 -6.46
CA LYS A 52 -23.04 -17.01 -6.78
C LYS A 52 -22.59 -15.94 -5.78
N VAL A 53 -22.23 -14.77 -6.31
CA VAL A 53 -22.00 -13.55 -5.53
C VAL A 53 -23.26 -12.69 -5.58
N GLU A 54 -23.74 -12.25 -4.42
CA GLU A 54 -24.96 -11.44 -4.33
C GLU A 54 -24.70 -9.99 -4.74
N PHE A 55 -23.60 -9.41 -4.25
CA PHE A 55 -23.13 -8.06 -4.60
C PHE A 55 -21.69 -7.84 -4.12
N PHE A 56 -21.09 -6.74 -4.56
CA PHE A 56 -19.86 -6.20 -3.99
C PHE A 56 -20.15 -5.09 -2.99
N CYS A 57 -19.32 -4.97 -1.96
CA CYS A 57 -19.31 -3.83 -1.03
C CYS A 57 -18.07 -2.97 -1.25
N ASP A 58 -18.22 -1.66 -1.34
CA ASP A 58 -17.10 -0.71 -1.37
C ASP A 58 -17.47 0.65 -0.78
N ARG A 59 -16.55 1.29 -0.05
CA ARG A 59 -16.76 2.65 0.51
C ARG A 59 -16.42 3.76 -0.48
N GLY A 60 -15.60 3.48 -1.49
CA GLY A 60 -15.11 4.48 -2.44
C GLY A 60 -16.14 4.97 -3.46
N LYS A 61 -17.35 4.39 -3.48
CA LYS A 61 -18.48 4.71 -4.41
C LYS A 61 -18.08 4.87 -5.88
N LYS A 62 -16.99 4.23 -6.32
CA LYS A 62 -16.43 4.41 -7.66
C LYS A 62 -17.31 3.80 -8.76
N TYR A 63 -18.00 2.70 -8.43
CA TYR A 63 -18.79 1.94 -9.39
C TYR A 63 -20.19 1.67 -8.82
N SER A 64 -21.20 1.69 -9.68
CA SER A 64 -22.54 1.16 -9.38
C SER A 64 -22.64 -0.35 -9.64
N GLU A 65 -21.79 -0.87 -10.52
CA GLU A 65 -21.70 -2.28 -10.89
C GLU A 65 -20.23 -2.69 -11.08
N PHE A 66 -19.86 -3.91 -10.69
CA PHE A 66 -18.53 -4.46 -10.86
C PHE A 66 -18.61 -5.96 -11.16
N CYS A 67 -17.92 -6.42 -12.21
CA CYS A 67 -18.00 -7.80 -12.70
C CYS A 67 -19.44 -8.29 -12.97
N GLY A 68 -20.34 -7.42 -13.45
CA GLY A 68 -21.74 -7.75 -13.68
C GLY A 68 -22.61 -7.85 -12.42
N CYS A 69 -22.07 -7.50 -11.25
CA CYS A 69 -22.77 -7.53 -9.98
C CYS A 69 -22.96 -6.12 -9.42
N PRO A 70 -24.09 -5.83 -8.74
CA PRO A 70 -24.31 -4.53 -8.13
C PRO A 70 -23.26 -4.25 -7.06
N VAL A 71 -22.88 -2.98 -6.93
CA VAL A 71 -22.00 -2.50 -5.86
C VAL A 71 -22.83 -1.70 -4.87
N LYS A 72 -22.71 -2.04 -3.58
CA LYS A 72 -23.41 -1.38 -2.49
C LYS A 72 -22.42 -0.77 -1.50
N GLU A 73 -22.89 0.22 -0.74
CA GLU A 73 -22.15 0.65 0.43
C GLU A 73 -22.18 -0.46 1.50
N PRO A 74 -21.09 -0.67 2.25
CA PRO A 74 -21.03 -1.66 3.33
C PRO A 74 -22.14 -1.52 4.39
N ALA A 75 -22.73 -0.34 4.56
CA ALA A 75 -23.88 -0.11 5.43
C ALA A 75 -25.10 -0.97 5.05
N ALA A 76 -25.23 -1.41 3.80
CA ALA A 76 -26.29 -2.34 3.37
C ALA A 76 -26.21 -3.70 4.07
N LEU A 77 -25.04 -4.08 4.61
CA LEU A 77 -24.87 -5.29 5.40
C LEU A 77 -25.60 -5.22 6.76
N CYS A 78 -25.94 -4.02 7.25
CA CYS A 78 -26.72 -3.84 8.47
C CYS A 78 -28.15 -4.39 8.34
N GLU A 79 -28.71 -4.39 7.14
CA GLU A 79 -30.07 -4.86 6.84
C GLU A 79 -30.19 -6.39 6.95
N ASN A 80 -29.09 -7.10 6.67
CA ASN A 80 -29.05 -8.55 6.75
C ASN A 80 -27.63 -9.05 7.04
N ARG A 81 -27.39 -9.44 8.29
CA ARG A 81 -26.08 -9.95 8.75
C ARG A 81 -25.83 -11.43 8.42
N SER A 82 -26.71 -12.09 7.67
CA SER A 82 -26.50 -13.49 7.24
C SER A 82 -25.54 -13.63 6.05
N TYR A 83 -25.12 -12.53 5.43
CA TYR A 83 -24.13 -12.57 4.35
C TYR A 83 -22.76 -13.00 4.88
N MET A 84 -22.12 -13.94 4.19
CA MET A 84 -20.70 -14.22 4.38
C MET A 84 -19.89 -13.18 3.61
N VAL A 85 -19.09 -12.40 4.35
CA VAL A 85 -18.31 -11.30 3.77
C VAL A 85 -16.88 -11.77 3.52
N LEU A 86 -16.52 -11.89 2.24
CA LEU A 86 -15.16 -12.18 1.80
C LEU A 86 -14.42 -10.85 1.59
N VAL A 87 -13.40 -10.59 2.40
CA VAL A 87 -12.63 -9.33 2.31
C VAL A 87 -11.53 -9.49 1.26
N ALA A 88 -11.72 -8.93 0.06
CA ALA A 88 -10.82 -9.07 -1.08
C ALA A 88 -9.89 -7.85 -1.24
N LEU A 89 -9.38 -7.34 -0.11
CA LEU A 89 -8.52 -6.16 -0.03
C LEU A 89 -7.14 -6.53 0.50
N THR A 90 -6.11 -5.77 0.13
CA THR A 90 -4.75 -5.89 0.66
C THR A 90 -4.49 -4.79 1.70
N ARG A 91 -3.99 -3.63 1.27
CA ARG A 91 -3.62 -2.49 2.14
C ARG A 91 -4.76 -1.98 3.03
N SER A 92 -6.00 -2.12 2.59
CA SER A 92 -7.19 -1.67 3.33
C SER A 92 -7.96 -2.82 4.02
N PHE A 93 -7.38 -4.02 4.11
CA PHE A 93 -8.03 -5.17 4.74
C PHE A 93 -8.43 -4.87 6.19
N ASP A 94 -7.51 -4.36 7.00
CA ASP A 94 -7.77 -4.11 8.43
C ASP A 94 -8.79 -3.00 8.63
N SER A 95 -8.74 -1.94 7.82
CA SER A 95 -9.76 -0.88 7.84
C SER A 95 -11.14 -1.44 7.49
N ALA A 96 -11.23 -2.34 6.51
CA ALA A 96 -12.49 -3.02 6.19
C ALA A 96 -12.98 -3.91 7.36
N CYS A 97 -12.10 -4.68 8.00
CA CYS A 97 -12.45 -5.47 9.18
C CYS A 97 -12.94 -4.63 10.35
N GLN A 98 -12.26 -3.51 10.63
CA GLN A 98 -12.64 -2.59 11.70
C GLN A 98 -14.02 -1.97 11.44
N TYR A 99 -14.29 -1.55 10.20
CA TYR A 99 -15.61 -1.08 9.82
C TYR A 99 -16.69 -2.17 10.00
N LEU A 100 -16.40 -3.40 9.57
CA LEU A 100 -17.31 -4.53 9.74
C LEU A 100 -17.60 -4.80 11.23
N GLU A 101 -16.61 -4.66 12.09
CA GLU A 101 -16.77 -4.77 13.56
C GLU A 101 -17.71 -3.68 14.10
N GLN A 102 -17.57 -2.43 13.62
CA GLN A 102 -18.44 -1.32 14.01
C GLN A 102 -19.91 -1.55 13.64
N ILE A 103 -20.18 -2.24 12.53
CA ILE A 103 -21.55 -2.60 12.12
C ILE A 103 -22.02 -3.95 12.70
N LEU A 104 -21.31 -4.47 13.71
CA LEU A 104 -21.63 -5.65 14.49
C LEU A 104 -21.51 -6.97 13.72
N TYR A 105 -20.57 -7.08 12.78
CA TYR A 105 -20.13 -8.39 12.29
C TYR A 105 -19.16 -9.02 13.29
N GLU A 106 -19.32 -10.31 13.55
CA GLU A 106 -18.42 -11.08 14.44
C GLU A 106 -17.35 -11.86 13.68
N GLU A 107 -17.62 -12.14 12.41
CA GLU A 107 -16.72 -12.92 11.55
C GLU A 107 -16.68 -12.41 10.11
N VAL A 108 -15.51 -12.56 9.50
CA VAL A 108 -15.26 -12.32 8.08
C VAL A 108 -14.40 -13.43 7.52
N TYR A 109 -14.36 -13.51 6.20
CA TYR A 109 -13.69 -14.59 5.50
C TYR A 109 -12.48 -14.09 4.70
N SER A 110 -11.33 -14.66 5.04
CA SER A 110 -10.11 -14.64 4.23
C SER A 110 -10.33 -15.47 2.96
N CYS A 111 -9.73 -15.02 1.86
CA CYS A 111 -9.77 -15.70 0.57
C CYS A 111 -8.51 -16.56 0.29
N ILE A 112 -7.65 -16.79 1.30
CA ILE A 112 -6.34 -17.45 1.12
C ILE A 112 -6.48 -18.80 0.43
N ASN A 113 -7.41 -19.64 0.90
CA ASN A 113 -7.64 -20.97 0.32
C ASN A 113 -8.20 -20.93 -1.10
N LEU A 114 -8.95 -19.87 -1.44
CA LEU A 114 -9.57 -19.72 -2.76
C LEU A 114 -8.54 -19.36 -3.83
N ILE A 115 -7.52 -18.58 -3.47
CA ILE A 115 -6.43 -18.18 -4.38
C ILE A 115 -5.18 -19.08 -4.27
N LYS A 116 -5.21 -20.06 -3.37
CA LYS A 116 -4.06 -20.94 -3.13
C LYS A 116 -3.68 -21.66 -4.43
N ASN A 117 -2.39 -21.55 -4.78
CA ASN A 117 -1.79 -22.11 -6.00
C ASN A 117 -2.31 -21.51 -7.32
N LYS A 118 -3.12 -20.45 -7.29
CA LYS A 118 -3.52 -19.76 -8.50
C LYS A 118 -2.34 -19.06 -9.13
N LYS A 119 -2.18 -19.26 -10.43
CA LYS A 119 -1.21 -18.53 -11.24
C LYS A 119 -1.86 -17.34 -11.91
N VAL A 120 -1.04 -16.34 -12.25
CA VAL A 120 -1.51 -15.13 -12.95
C VAL A 120 -2.22 -15.52 -14.24
N GLU A 121 -1.67 -16.48 -15.00
CA GLU A 121 -2.21 -16.94 -16.29
C GLU A 121 -3.59 -17.61 -16.20
N GLU A 122 -4.05 -17.99 -15.01
CA GLU A 122 -5.39 -18.55 -14.78
C GLU A 122 -6.47 -17.48 -14.59
N ILE A 123 -6.10 -16.21 -14.46
CA ILE A 123 -7.00 -15.10 -14.21
C ILE A 123 -7.22 -14.31 -15.50
N VAL A 124 -8.47 -13.91 -15.76
CA VAL A 124 -8.82 -13.00 -16.85
C VAL A 124 -8.62 -11.55 -16.37
N TYR A 125 -7.75 -10.81 -17.03
CA TYR A 125 -7.43 -9.42 -16.67
C TYR A 125 -7.10 -8.60 -17.91
N ASP A 126 -7.22 -7.27 -17.79
CA ASP A 126 -6.80 -6.35 -18.84
C ASP A 126 -5.27 -6.23 -18.85
N GLU A 127 -4.63 -5.95 -19.98
CA GLU A 127 -3.15 -5.99 -20.11
C GLU A 127 -2.41 -5.19 -19.01
N ASN A 128 -2.94 -4.02 -18.64
CA ASN A 128 -2.39 -3.15 -17.60
C ASN A 128 -2.62 -3.63 -16.15
N GLU A 129 -3.42 -4.69 -15.94
CA GLU A 129 -3.75 -5.26 -14.63
C GLU A 129 -2.87 -6.47 -14.25
N ARG A 130 -2.06 -7.01 -15.17
CA ARG A 130 -1.26 -8.22 -14.92
C ARG A 130 -0.45 -8.16 -13.62
N GLU A 131 0.27 -7.05 -13.43
CA GLU A 131 1.11 -6.84 -12.25
C GLU A 131 0.29 -6.67 -10.98
N LEU A 132 -0.92 -6.11 -11.07
CA LEU A 132 -1.85 -5.97 -9.94
C LEU A 132 -2.43 -7.33 -9.53
N VAL A 133 -2.69 -8.23 -10.49
CA VAL A 133 -3.10 -9.61 -10.24
C VAL A 133 -1.97 -10.37 -9.55
N ALA A 134 -0.76 -10.30 -10.08
CA ALA A 134 0.42 -10.92 -9.49
C ALA A 134 0.63 -10.44 -8.04
N ASP A 135 0.55 -9.13 -7.82
CA ASP A 135 0.63 -8.52 -6.49
C ASP A 135 -0.43 -9.01 -5.54
N PHE A 136 -1.68 -9.11 -6.00
CA PHE A 136 -2.76 -9.58 -5.15
C PHE A 136 -2.53 -11.03 -4.74
N LEU A 137 -2.21 -11.92 -5.69
CA LEU A 137 -1.97 -13.33 -5.42
C LEU A 137 -0.80 -13.56 -4.46
N GLU A 138 0.29 -12.79 -4.61
CA GLU A 138 1.45 -12.90 -3.73
C GLU A 138 1.18 -12.27 -2.35
N LYS A 139 0.59 -11.07 -2.31
CA LYS A 139 0.59 -10.25 -1.10
C LYS A 139 -0.63 -10.45 -0.22
N TYR A 140 -1.76 -10.86 -0.79
CA TYR A 140 -3.00 -11.02 -0.03
C TYR A 140 -2.84 -11.88 1.23
N PRO A 141 -2.11 -13.02 1.24
CA PRO A 141 -1.90 -13.81 2.45
C PRO A 141 -1.18 -13.06 3.58
N TYR A 142 -0.24 -12.16 3.25
CA TYR A 142 0.44 -11.34 4.26
C TYR A 142 -0.54 -10.39 4.93
N TYR A 143 -1.48 -9.85 4.15
CA TYR A 143 -2.60 -9.12 4.71
C TYR A 143 -3.51 -10.11 5.43
N ALA A 144 -4.35 -10.89 4.75
CA ALA A 144 -5.48 -11.60 5.34
C ALA A 144 -5.16 -12.69 6.39
N GLY A 145 -3.91 -13.15 6.52
CA GLY A 145 -3.54 -14.25 7.41
C GLY A 145 -3.45 -13.90 8.90
N SER A 146 -3.47 -14.94 9.74
CA SER A 146 -3.29 -14.84 11.19
C SER A 146 -1.80 -14.77 11.58
N SER A 147 -1.50 -14.08 12.69
CA SER A 147 -0.16 -13.72 13.17
C SER A 147 0.88 -14.84 13.13
N CYS A 148 2.11 -14.52 12.70
CA CYS A 148 3.29 -15.38 12.87
C CYS A 148 4.23 -14.85 13.98
N GLU A 149 5.25 -15.62 14.34
CA GLU A 149 6.29 -15.21 15.32
C GLU A 149 7.26 -14.12 14.80
N GLY A 150 7.02 -13.57 13.60
CA GLY A 150 7.85 -12.59 12.90
C GLY A 150 7.06 -11.40 12.33
N ILE A 151 7.78 -10.37 11.89
CA ILE A 151 7.30 -9.17 11.23
C ILE A 151 7.63 -9.27 9.73
N VAL A 152 6.61 -9.48 8.90
CA VAL A 152 6.71 -9.26 7.46
C VAL A 152 6.18 -7.87 7.15
N LEU A 153 6.89 -7.09 6.35
CA LEU A 153 6.37 -5.84 5.79
C LEU A 153 5.83 -6.16 4.39
N PRO A 154 4.51 -6.15 4.15
CA PRO A 154 3.96 -6.45 2.82
C PRO A 154 4.41 -5.45 1.75
N SER A 155 4.70 -4.22 2.18
CA SER A 155 5.16 -3.12 1.35
C SER A 155 5.94 -2.17 2.26
N LEU A 156 7.15 -1.79 1.85
CA LEU A 156 7.89 -0.68 2.47
C LEU A 156 8.25 0.33 1.37
N GLU A 157 7.79 1.54 1.55
CA GLU A 157 8.11 2.70 0.74
C GLU A 157 9.40 3.34 1.27
N VAL A 158 10.33 3.73 0.41
CA VAL A 158 11.59 4.39 0.77
C VAL A 158 11.67 5.72 0.04
N PHE A 159 11.75 6.81 0.80
CA PHE A 159 11.83 8.16 0.24
C PHE A 159 13.28 8.52 -0.10
N ILE A 160 13.62 8.59 -1.39
CA ILE A 160 15.02 8.73 -1.85
C ILE A 160 15.38 10.13 -2.35
N THR A 161 14.40 10.97 -2.66
CA THR A 161 14.65 12.33 -3.17
C THR A 161 13.47 13.26 -2.93
N GLU A 162 13.75 14.50 -2.58
CA GLU A 162 12.77 15.60 -2.53
C GLU A 162 12.60 16.25 -3.91
N ARG A 163 13.53 16.03 -4.83
CA ARG A 163 13.51 16.65 -6.16
C ARG A 163 12.35 16.07 -6.95
N CYS A 164 11.59 16.96 -7.58
CA CYS A 164 10.50 16.59 -8.47
C CYS A 164 10.46 17.55 -9.65
N THR A 165 10.11 17.01 -10.82
CA THR A 165 9.77 17.77 -12.01
C THR A 165 8.43 18.47 -11.91
N LEU A 166 7.57 18.00 -11.01
CA LEU A 166 6.23 18.54 -10.75
C LEU A 166 6.18 19.26 -9.39
N ARG A 167 5.29 20.23 -9.29
CA ARG A 167 4.99 20.98 -8.06
C ARG A 167 3.49 20.93 -7.79
N CYS A 168 3.00 19.72 -7.49
CA CYS A 168 1.58 19.47 -7.32
C CYS A 168 1.04 20.13 -6.04
N ARG A 169 -0.01 20.95 -6.16
CA ARG A 169 -0.68 21.67 -5.06
C ARG A 169 -0.98 20.77 -3.87
N ASP A 170 -1.60 19.62 -4.15
CA ASP A 170 -2.17 18.71 -3.16
C ASP A 170 -1.28 17.48 -2.90
N CYS A 171 0.04 17.61 -3.12
CA CYS A 171 0.98 16.52 -2.94
C CYS A 171 1.00 16.04 -1.48
N SER A 172 0.61 14.78 -1.23
CA SER A 172 0.63 14.18 0.11
C SER A 172 2.03 14.12 0.73
N HIS A 173 3.08 14.08 -0.10
CA HIS A 173 4.48 14.14 0.33
C HIS A 173 4.99 15.57 0.61
N LEU A 174 4.14 16.58 0.43
CA LEU A 174 4.46 17.99 0.68
C LEU A 174 5.68 18.48 -0.11
N ILE A 175 5.96 17.88 -1.28
CA ILE A 175 7.11 18.23 -2.15
C ILE A 175 7.22 19.75 -2.37
N PRO A 176 6.15 20.51 -2.68
CA PRO A 176 6.27 21.96 -2.88
C PRO A 176 6.69 22.77 -1.66
N LYS A 177 6.71 22.18 -0.45
CA LYS A 177 7.10 22.86 0.79
C LYS A 177 8.61 22.80 1.04
N TYR A 178 9.34 21.91 0.36
CA TYR A 178 10.80 21.83 0.45
C TYR A 178 11.44 23.00 -0.30
N GLN A 179 12.09 23.91 0.43
CA GLN A 179 12.72 25.11 -0.14
C GLN A 179 14.01 24.80 -0.91
N LYS A 180 14.72 23.73 -0.53
CA LYS A 180 15.96 23.28 -1.15
C LYS A 180 15.90 21.77 -1.39
N PRO A 181 15.09 21.31 -2.35
CA PRO A 181 14.93 19.88 -2.61
C PRO A 181 16.25 19.23 -2.95
N LYS A 182 16.53 18.10 -2.32
CA LYS A 182 17.77 17.35 -2.49
C LYS A 182 17.53 15.86 -2.66
N ASP A 183 18.55 15.21 -3.19
CA ASP A 183 18.70 13.76 -3.14
C ASP A 183 19.17 13.35 -1.74
N TYR A 184 18.67 12.21 -1.25
CA TYR A 184 19.17 11.60 -0.02
C TYR A 184 20.41 10.76 -0.30
N ASP A 185 21.26 10.62 0.72
CA ASP A 185 22.50 9.86 0.62
C ASP A 185 22.20 8.36 0.46
N THR A 186 22.75 7.76 -0.59
CA THR A 186 22.52 6.37 -0.97
C THR A 186 23.04 5.39 0.09
N GLU A 187 24.20 5.66 0.71
CA GLU A 187 24.76 4.78 1.74
C GLU A 187 23.91 4.80 3.00
N GLU A 188 23.42 5.97 3.39
CA GLU A 188 22.50 6.12 4.52
C GLU A 188 21.19 5.39 4.26
N ILE A 189 20.61 5.49 3.07
CA ILE A 189 19.40 4.74 2.70
C ILE A 189 19.65 3.23 2.82
N ILE A 190 20.73 2.74 2.21
CA ILE A 190 21.08 1.31 2.23
C ILE A 190 21.31 0.83 3.67
N ARG A 191 22.08 1.56 4.47
CA ARG A 191 22.32 1.22 5.88
C ARG A 191 21.02 1.14 6.68
N ASN A 192 20.11 2.10 6.49
CA ASN A 192 18.81 2.09 7.17
C ASN A 192 17.94 0.88 6.74
N LEU A 193 18.02 0.46 5.47
CA LEU A 193 17.34 -0.73 4.98
C LEU A 193 17.98 -2.02 5.52
N GLU A 194 19.30 -2.09 5.60
CA GLU A 194 20.02 -3.20 6.25
C GLU A 194 19.63 -3.33 7.72
N ASN A 195 19.59 -2.23 8.45
CA ASN A 195 19.09 -2.17 9.82
C ASN A 195 17.64 -2.63 9.93
N THR A 196 16.78 -2.18 9.02
CA THR A 196 15.38 -2.64 8.96
C THR A 196 15.31 -4.16 8.76
N LEU A 197 16.12 -4.71 7.85
CA LEU A 197 16.21 -6.14 7.61
C LEU A 197 16.77 -6.91 8.82
N GLN A 198 17.50 -6.30 9.76
CA GLN A 198 17.85 -7.00 11.01
C GLN A 198 16.63 -7.22 11.92
N VAL A 199 15.62 -6.35 11.82
CA VAL A 199 14.43 -6.33 12.68
C VAL A 199 13.26 -7.13 12.09
N VAL A 200 13.16 -7.16 10.75
CA VAL A 200 12.05 -7.81 10.02
C VAL A 200 12.49 -9.07 9.28
N GLU A 201 11.57 -10.01 9.14
CA GLU A 201 11.81 -11.30 8.47
C GLU A 201 11.84 -11.15 6.95
N LYS A 202 10.96 -10.30 6.41
CA LYS A 202 10.83 -10.08 4.97
C LYS A 202 10.22 -8.72 4.68
N ILE A 203 10.69 -8.08 3.61
CA ILE A 203 10.00 -6.98 2.93
C ILE A 203 9.46 -7.55 1.61
N SER A 204 8.14 -7.75 1.52
CA SER A 204 7.56 -8.39 0.33
C SER A 204 7.63 -7.50 -0.91
N ASP A 205 7.58 -6.18 -0.75
CA ASP A 205 7.72 -5.23 -1.85
C ASP A 205 8.41 -3.95 -1.37
N LEU A 206 9.63 -3.73 -1.86
CA LEU A 206 10.40 -2.52 -1.58
C LEU A 206 10.17 -1.50 -2.70
N ASN A 207 9.55 -0.39 -2.33
CA ASN A 207 9.13 0.66 -3.25
C ASN A 207 10.05 1.87 -3.12
N PHE A 208 10.82 2.18 -4.14
CA PHE A 208 11.58 3.42 -4.25
C PHE A 208 10.67 4.54 -4.79
N LEU A 209 10.50 5.58 -3.99
CA LEU A 209 9.72 6.77 -4.35
C LEU A 209 10.39 8.05 -3.84
N GLY A 210 9.80 9.19 -4.17
CA GLY A 210 10.29 10.50 -3.76
C GLY A 210 9.40 11.59 -4.34
N GLY A 211 10.00 12.71 -4.68
CA GLY A 211 9.44 13.65 -5.65
C GLY A 211 9.33 12.99 -7.04
N GLU A 212 10.47 12.74 -7.68
CA GLU A 212 10.61 11.95 -8.90
C GLU A 212 11.86 11.06 -8.83
N PRO A 213 11.72 9.75 -8.53
CA PRO A 213 12.86 8.84 -8.39
C PRO A 213 13.79 8.78 -9.59
N LEU A 214 13.28 8.97 -10.81
CA LEU A 214 14.10 8.94 -12.03
C LEU A 214 15.09 10.12 -12.11
N LEU A 215 15.02 11.10 -11.20
CA LEU A 215 16.03 12.16 -11.05
C LEU A 215 17.22 11.77 -10.15
N GLN A 216 17.09 10.69 -9.38
CA GLN A 216 18.11 10.22 -8.43
C GLN A 216 19.14 9.35 -9.18
N LYS A 217 20.36 9.87 -9.31
CA LYS A 217 21.44 9.25 -10.10
C LYS A 217 21.83 7.87 -9.59
N ASP A 218 21.72 7.65 -8.29
CA ASP A 218 22.09 6.38 -7.66
C ASP A 218 20.93 5.38 -7.55
N LEU A 219 19.79 5.63 -8.22
CA LEU A 219 18.64 4.71 -8.19
C LEU A 219 19.04 3.30 -8.64
N GLY A 220 19.84 3.19 -9.70
CA GLY A 220 20.33 1.90 -10.18
C GLY A 220 21.14 1.13 -9.13
N ARG A 221 21.89 1.82 -8.28
CA ARG A 221 22.66 1.21 -7.18
C ARG A 221 21.75 0.66 -6.09
N MET A 222 20.72 1.40 -5.71
CA MET A 222 19.73 0.94 -4.72
C MET A 222 18.95 -0.27 -5.22
N LEU A 223 18.60 -0.31 -6.52
CA LEU A 223 17.96 -1.46 -7.15
C LEU A 223 18.86 -2.71 -7.12
N LYS A 224 20.14 -2.57 -7.48
CA LYS A 224 21.11 -3.67 -7.40
C LYS A 224 21.29 -4.20 -5.97
N TRP A 225 21.41 -3.29 -4.99
CA TRP A 225 21.48 -3.69 -3.58
C TRP A 225 20.23 -4.45 -3.16
N GLY A 226 19.03 -3.95 -3.50
CA GLY A 226 17.76 -4.58 -3.16
C GLY A 226 17.61 -5.97 -3.78
N TYR A 227 18.03 -6.13 -5.04
CA TYR A 227 18.00 -7.39 -5.77
C TYR A 227 18.90 -8.46 -5.14
N ALA A 228 20.03 -8.06 -4.55
CA ALA A 228 20.93 -8.97 -3.85
C ALA A 228 20.34 -9.51 -2.52
N GLN A 229 19.28 -8.91 -1.99
CA GLN A 229 18.71 -9.30 -0.70
C GLN A 229 17.67 -10.42 -0.84
N LYS A 230 17.99 -11.62 -0.32
CA LYS A 230 17.07 -12.77 -0.30
C LYS A 230 15.76 -12.54 0.49
N ARG A 231 15.73 -11.52 1.35
CA ARG A 231 14.58 -11.16 2.20
C ARG A 231 13.76 -10.01 1.62
N ILE A 232 14.08 -9.55 0.42
CA ILE A 232 13.27 -8.62 -0.36
C ILE A 232 12.58 -9.41 -1.48
N GLY A 233 11.27 -9.21 -1.63
CA GLY A 233 10.46 -9.84 -2.69
C GLY A 233 10.56 -9.06 -3.99
N ALA A 234 9.59 -8.18 -4.23
CA ALA A 234 9.57 -7.31 -5.39
C ALA A 234 10.33 -5.99 -5.16
N LEU A 235 10.86 -5.42 -6.24
CA LEU A 235 11.40 -4.07 -6.30
C LEU A 235 10.53 -3.22 -7.21
N THR A 236 10.09 -2.07 -6.70
CA THR A 236 9.20 -1.16 -7.45
C THR A 236 9.77 0.25 -7.46
N VAL A 237 9.79 0.89 -8.62
CA VAL A 237 10.06 2.33 -8.74
C VAL A 237 8.74 3.04 -9.06
N ILE A 238 8.35 4.01 -8.24
CA ILE A 238 7.13 4.80 -8.44
C ILE A 238 7.50 6.14 -9.10
N SER A 239 7.12 6.35 -10.35
CA SER A 239 7.42 7.57 -11.09
C SER A 239 6.16 8.34 -11.46
N ASN A 240 6.27 9.67 -11.57
CA ASN A 240 5.22 10.52 -12.12
C ASN A 240 5.20 10.53 -13.67
N GLY A 241 6.19 9.88 -14.30
CA GLY A 241 6.25 9.70 -15.75
C GLY A 241 6.54 10.98 -16.53
N THR A 242 7.39 11.86 -16.00
CA THR A 242 7.90 13.07 -16.69
C THR A 242 9.35 12.95 -17.16
N VAL A 243 10.09 11.97 -16.64
CA VAL A 243 11.51 11.76 -16.92
C VAL A 243 11.67 10.39 -17.54
N MET A 244 12.45 10.30 -18.62
CA MET A 244 12.80 9.00 -19.21
C MET A 244 13.92 8.35 -18.38
N PRO A 245 13.82 7.05 -18.03
CA PRO A 245 14.97 6.31 -17.55
C PRO A 245 16.03 6.24 -18.66
N ASP A 246 17.30 6.40 -18.30
CA ASP A 246 18.40 6.25 -19.25
C ASP A 246 18.68 4.75 -19.57
N GLU A 247 19.55 4.52 -20.54
CA GLU A 247 19.90 3.17 -21.00
C GLU A 247 20.50 2.30 -19.88
N GLU A 248 21.30 2.89 -19.00
CA GLU A 248 21.89 2.18 -17.87
C GLU A 248 20.80 1.72 -16.92
N LEU A 249 19.90 2.61 -16.52
CA LEU A 249 18.79 2.29 -15.62
C LEU A 249 17.82 1.29 -16.25
N LEU A 250 17.51 1.40 -17.54
CA LEU A 250 16.69 0.42 -18.26
C LEU A 250 17.32 -0.99 -18.22
N SER A 251 18.63 -1.12 -18.42
CA SER A 251 19.33 -2.39 -18.27
C SER A 251 19.26 -2.92 -16.84
N ILE A 252 19.41 -2.05 -15.83
CA ILE A 252 19.32 -2.45 -14.41
C ILE A 252 17.91 -2.90 -14.05
N LEU A 253 16.87 -2.19 -14.48
CA LEU A 253 15.48 -2.58 -14.26
C LEU A 253 15.20 -3.98 -14.81
N LYS A 254 15.71 -4.26 -16.03
CA LYS A 254 15.60 -5.59 -16.64
C LYS A 254 16.38 -6.66 -15.88
N GLU A 255 17.64 -6.38 -15.52
CA GLU A 255 18.53 -7.32 -14.81
C GLU A 255 17.96 -7.70 -13.44
N THR A 256 17.47 -6.72 -12.70
CA THR A 256 16.96 -6.90 -11.33
C THR A 256 15.52 -7.41 -11.29
N GLY A 257 14.82 -7.41 -12.43
CA GLY A 257 13.38 -7.66 -12.49
C GLY A 257 12.55 -6.58 -11.79
N ALA A 258 13.14 -5.42 -11.49
CA ALA A 258 12.44 -4.32 -10.87
C ALA A 258 11.39 -3.74 -11.83
N ARG A 259 10.25 -3.34 -11.26
CA ARG A 259 9.11 -2.84 -12.03
C ARG A 259 8.93 -1.34 -11.92
N LEU A 260 8.38 -0.74 -12.96
CA LEU A 260 7.99 0.67 -13.00
C LEU A 260 6.48 0.82 -12.81
N ARG A 261 6.09 1.48 -11.72
CA ARG A 261 4.72 1.95 -11.50
C ARG A 261 4.62 3.42 -11.92
N LEU A 262 3.89 3.69 -13.00
CA LEU A 262 3.71 5.04 -13.52
C LEU A 262 2.40 5.65 -12.99
N SER A 263 2.51 6.68 -12.15
CA SER A 263 1.35 7.42 -11.65
C SER A 263 0.87 8.42 -12.70
N ASN A 264 -0.31 8.20 -13.27
CA ASN A 264 -0.84 9.02 -14.35
C ASN A 264 -1.52 10.28 -13.83
N TYR A 265 -0.85 11.42 -13.98
CA TYR A 265 -1.36 12.76 -13.67
C TYR A 265 -1.88 13.48 -14.94
N GLY A 266 -2.33 12.72 -15.94
CA GLY A 266 -2.90 13.24 -17.17
C GLY A 266 -1.87 14.06 -17.98
N LYS A 267 -2.23 15.30 -18.32
CA LYS A 267 -1.39 16.18 -19.15
C LYS A 267 0.00 16.48 -18.56
N TYR A 268 0.18 16.28 -17.25
CA TYR A 268 1.45 16.53 -16.57
C TYR A 268 2.43 15.37 -16.69
N SER A 269 1.94 14.15 -16.91
CA SER A 269 2.75 12.94 -17.03
C SER A 269 3.18 12.69 -18.47
N THR A 270 3.96 13.63 -19.02
CA THR A 270 4.23 13.78 -20.46
C THR A 270 4.99 12.62 -21.12
N LYS A 271 5.63 11.74 -20.34
CA LYS A 271 6.45 10.63 -20.82
C LYS A 271 5.86 9.24 -20.56
N ILE A 272 4.70 9.12 -19.91
CA ILE A 272 4.15 7.81 -19.53
C ILE A 272 4.07 6.83 -20.68
N LYS A 273 3.52 7.25 -21.82
CA LYS A 273 3.37 6.36 -22.98
C LYS A 273 4.72 5.88 -23.50
N GLU A 274 5.67 6.81 -23.65
CA GLU A 274 7.03 6.51 -24.13
C GLU A 274 7.75 5.55 -23.18
N ILE A 275 7.66 5.77 -21.86
CA ILE A 275 8.24 4.87 -20.86
C ILE A 275 7.60 3.49 -20.94
N TYR A 276 6.26 3.43 -21.01
CA TYR A 276 5.52 2.17 -21.08
C TYR A 276 5.90 1.36 -22.32
N ASP A 277 5.94 2.00 -23.49
CA ASP A 277 6.30 1.36 -24.76
C ASP A 277 7.74 0.81 -24.72
N VAL A 278 8.71 1.61 -24.24
CA VAL A 278 10.11 1.17 -24.08
C VAL A 278 10.24 0.01 -23.09
N CYS A 279 9.50 0.05 -21.98
CA CYS A 279 9.50 -1.05 -21.01
C CYS A 279 8.96 -2.32 -21.63
N LYS A 280 7.83 -2.23 -22.35
CA LYS A 280 7.20 -3.35 -23.04
C LYS A 280 8.12 -3.98 -24.09
N GLU A 281 8.76 -3.17 -24.94
CA GLU A 281 9.71 -3.63 -25.96
C GLU A 281 10.91 -4.36 -25.34
N ARG A 282 11.35 -3.94 -24.15
CA ARG A 282 12.51 -4.53 -23.45
C ARG A 282 12.15 -5.70 -22.53
N GLY A 283 10.87 -5.98 -22.31
CA GLY A 283 10.39 -6.97 -21.36
C GLY A 283 10.59 -6.55 -19.89
N ILE A 284 10.55 -5.24 -19.61
CA ILE A 284 10.59 -4.67 -18.26
C ILE A 284 9.16 -4.58 -17.74
N SER A 285 8.91 -5.07 -16.52
CA SER A 285 7.60 -4.97 -15.88
C SER A 285 7.23 -3.50 -15.67
N CYS A 286 6.12 -3.06 -16.27
CA CYS A 286 5.64 -1.70 -16.17
C CYS A 286 4.11 -1.67 -16.22
N TYR A 287 3.50 -0.84 -15.38
CA TYR A 287 2.06 -0.62 -15.37
C TYR A 287 1.72 0.83 -15.02
N ILE A 288 0.61 1.28 -15.59
CA ILE A 288 0.11 2.64 -15.42
C ILE A 288 -0.99 2.61 -14.35
N SER A 289 -0.86 3.47 -13.35
CA SER A 289 -1.83 3.65 -12.28
C SER A 289 -2.54 4.97 -12.50
N ASP A 290 -3.81 4.94 -12.90
CA ASP A 290 -4.68 6.10 -12.77
C ASP A 290 -4.93 6.36 -11.29
N VAL A 291 -4.67 7.59 -10.87
CA VAL A 291 -4.69 7.97 -9.46
C VAL A 291 -5.79 8.98 -9.23
N SER A 292 -6.66 8.65 -8.28
CA SER A 292 -7.61 9.58 -7.70
C SER A 292 -7.01 10.08 -6.40
N TRP A 293 -6.97 11.40 -6.19
CA TRP A 293 -6.41 11.97 -4.98
C TRP A 293 -7.52 12.30 -3.98
N THR A 294 -7.11 12.38 -2.71
CA THR A 294 -7.95 12.82 -1.61
C THR A 294 -7.40 14.14 -1.10
N ASP A 295 -8.29 15.10 -0.87
CA ASP A 295 -7.91 16.36 -0.24
C ASP A 295 -7.53 16.15 1.22
N MET A 296 -6.22 16.09 1.50
CA MET A 296 -5.70 15.95 2.86
C MET A 296 -5.93 17.22 3.72
N GLY A 297 -6.33 18.33 3.10
CA GLY A 297 -6.54 19.62 3.73
C GLY A 297 -5.26 20.39 4.05
N GLY A 298 -5.41 21.46 4.84
CA GLY A 298 -4.28 22.27 5.29
C GLY A 298 -3.41 21.58 6.34
N ILE A 299 -2.17 22.06 6.45
CA ILE A 299 -1.13 21.59 7.39
C ILE A 299 -1.17 22.31 8.74
N TYR A 300 -2.35 22.60 9.26
CA TYR A 300 -2.55 23.21 10.59
C TYR A 300 -3.24 22.22 11.53
N ASP A 301 -3.03 22.43 12.84
CA ASP A 301 -3.64 21.60 13.88
C ASP A 301 -5.15 21.82 13.93
N ARG A 302 -5.92 20.74 13.82
CA ARG A 302 -7.39 20.75 13.96
C ARG A 302 -7.85 20.47 15.39
N SER A 303 -6.92 20.19 16.32
CA SER A 303 -7.21 19.93 17.73
C SER A 303 -8.20 18.78 17.94
N TYR A 304 -8.13 17.74 17.11
CA TYR A 304 -8.96 16.55 17.26
C TYR A 304 -8.73 15.87 18.61
N THR A 305 -9.81 15.39 19.21
CA THR A 305 -9.80 14.51 20.37
C THR A 305 -9.16 13.16 20.02
N LYS A 306 -8.76 12.39 21.05
CA LYS A 306 -8.17 11.06 20.85
C LYS A 306 -9.13 10.12 20.12
N GLU A 307 -10.42 10.22 20.41
CA GLU A 307 -11.48 9.42 19.79
C GLU A 307 -11.62 9.76 18.29
N GLU A 308 -11.61 11.05 17.94
CA GLU A 308 -11.63 11.51 16.54
C GLU A 308 -10.36 11.08 15.78
N LEU A 309 -9.18 11.13 16.41
CA LEU A 309 -7.94 10.65 15.80
C LEU A 309 -8.00 9.15 15.49
N LYS A 310 -8.56 8.36 16.42
CA LYS A 310 -8.79 6.93 16.19
C LYS A 310 -9.75 6.69 15.04
N GLU A 311 -10.83 7.46 14.94
CA GLU A 311 -11.79 7.37 13.85
C GLU A 311 -11.13 7.69 12.49
N ILE A 312 -10.41 8.81 12.41
CA ILE A 312 -9.67 9.23 11.21
C ILE A 312 -8.68 8.16 10.77
N PHE A 313 -7.93 7.60 11.73
CA PHE A 313 -6.92 6.60 11.46
C PHE A 313 -7.53 5.26 11.00
N THR A 314 -8.59 4.81 11.67
CA THR A 314 -9.36 3.59 11.35
C THR A 314 -9.93 3.67 9.94
N ASP A 315 -10.47 4.83 9.56
CA ASP A 315 -11.04 5.07 8.23
C ASP A 315 -9.99 5.32 7.14
N CYS A 316 -8.70 5.41 7.49
CA CYS A 316 -7.65 5.75 6.53
C CYS A 316 -7.22 4.51 5.70
N PRO A 317 -7.37 4.54 4.36
CA PRO A 317 -6.94 3.45 3.49
C PRO A 317 -5.40 3.36 3.36
N TYR A 318 -4.69 4.39 3.81
CA TYR A 318 -3.23 4.52 3.73
C TYR A 318 -2.51 4.18 5.05
N SER A 319 -3.22 3.78 6.11
CA SER A 319 -2.67 3.48 7.45
C SER A 319 -1.67 2.31 7.49
N TYR A 320 -1.50 1.62 6.35
CA TYR A 320 -0.56 0.52 6.13
C TYR A 320 0.41 0.78 4.97
N CYS A 321 0.46 2.02 4.45
CA CYS A 321 1.49 2.46 3.53
C CYS A 321 2.70 2.94 4.34
N MET A 322 3.57 1.99 4.70
CA MET A 322 4.74 2.29 5.54
C MET A 322 5.84 2.97 4.74
N LEU A 323 6.34 4.10 5.23
CA LEU A 323 7.42 4.88 4.62
C LEU A 323 8.66 4.90 5.51
N LEU A 324 9.82 4.54 4.97
CA LEU A 324 11.14 4.79 5.53
C LEU A 324 11.65 6.16 5.06
N LEU A 325 11.87 7.09 5.99
CA LEU A 325 12.42 8.42 5.74
C LEU A 325 13.43 8.78 6.83
N LYS A 326 14.68 9.09 6.43
CA LYS A 326 15.80 9.42 7.34
C LYS A 326 15.93 8.44 8.53
N GLY A 327 15.94 7.15 8.20
CA GLY A 327 16.09 6.08 9.19
C GLY A 327 14.85 5.79 10.03
N ARG A 328 13.70 6.43 9.83
CA ARG A 328 12.50 6.17 10.61
C ARG A 328 11.37 5.58 9.77
N ILE A 329 10.69 4.55 10.28
CA ILE A 329 9.53 3.94 9.65
C ILE A 329 8.26 4.60 10.18
N TYR A 330 7.49 5.20 9.27
CA TYR A 330 6.18 5.81 9.52
C TYR A 330 5.08 4.98 8.87
N ARG A 331 3.86 5.00 9.42
CA ARG A 331 2.65 4.40 8.82
C ARG A 331 1.90 5.33 7.87
N CYS A 332 2.36 6.56 7.70
CA CYS A 332 1.75 7.56 6.83
C CYS A 332 2.83 8.50 6.27
N ALA A 333 2.96 8.52 4.93
CA ALA A 333 3.91 9.41 4.25
C ALA A 333 3.66 10.89 4.58
N HIS A 334 2.40 11.31 4.66
CA HIS A 334 2.05 12.70 5.01
C HIS A 334 2.60 13.10 6.39
N VAL A 335 2.40 12.24 7.41
CA VAL A 335 2.92 12.47 8.77
C VAL A 335 4.46 12.46 8.79
N ALA A 336 5.09 11.59 8.00
CA ALA A 336 6.54 11.57 7.85
C ALA A 336 7.07 12.91 7.33
N HIS A 337 6.43 13.48 6.30
CA HIS A 337 6.84 14.76 5.73
C HIS A 337 6.52 15.96 6.61
N LEU A 338 5.41 15.95 7.37
CA LEU A 338 5.14 16.96 8.39
C LEU A 338 6.26 17.02 9.44
N ASN A 339 6.73 15.85 9.92
CA ASN A 339 7.87 15.77 10.83
C ASN A 339 9.18 16.21 10.15
N ASN A 340 9.43 15.78 8.92
CA ASN A 340 10.67 16.10 8.19
C ASN A 340 10.81 17.60 7.89
N LEU A 341 9.68 18.28 7.64
CA LEU A 341 9.59 19.73 7.47
C LEU A 341 9.55 20.50 8.79
N GLN A 342 9.59 19.81 9.94
CA GLN A 342 9.51 20.39 11.28
C GLN A 342 8.21 21.18 11.53
N ILE A 343 7.12 20.82 10.85
CA ILE A 343 5.79 21.39 11.08
C ILE A 343 5.19 20.81 12.38
N ILE A 344 5.51 19.54 12.67
CA ILE A 344 5.13 18.84 13.90
C ILE A 344 6.34 18.09 14.48
N ASP A 345 6.27 17.72 15.77
CA ASP A 345 7.23 16.82 16.43
C ASP A 345 6.50 15.65 17.08
N SER A 346 6.03 14.72 16.23
CA SER A 346 5.30 13.52 16.65
C SER A 346 6.10 12.24 16.46
N ARG A 347 7.35 12.33 15.98
CA ARG A 347 8.20 11.19 15.60
C ARG A 347 8.31 10.08 16.65
N LEU A 348 8.29 10.41 17.94
CA LEU A 348 8.38 9.41 19.01
C LEU A 348 7.13 8.52 19.08
N HIS A 349 5.96 9.07 18.79
CA HIS A 349 4.69 8.33 18.75
C HIS A 349 4.43 7.74 17.35
N ASP A 350 4.72 8.53 16.32
CA ASP A 350 4.28 8.27 14.95
C ASP A 350 5.32 7.53 14.09
N SER A 351 6.43 7.06 14.66
CA SER A 351 7.43 6.27 13.93
C SER A 351 8.35 5.47 14.82
N VAL A 352 9.06 4.51 14.21
CA VAL A 352 10.13 3.71 14.84
C VAL A 352 11.46 4.04 14.21
N ASP A 353 12.49 4.23 15.04
CA ASP A 353 13.85 4.53 14.57
C ASP A 353 14.62 3.26 14.19
N MET A 354 15.14 3.22 12.97
CA MET A 354 15.97 2.17 12.38
C MET A 354 17.38 2.68 12.02
N SER A 355 17.76 3.91 12.40
CA SER A 355 19.09 4.45 12.10
C SER A 355 20.21 3.77 12.89
N GLU A 356 19.90 3.28 14.09
CA GLU A 356 20.84 2.61 14.99
C GLU A 356 20.30 1.24 15.44
N VAL A 357 20.54 0.21 14.62
CA VAL A 357 20.24 -1.18 14.96
C VAL A 357 21.56 -1.94 15.08
N ILE A 358 21.84 -2.40 16.30
CA ILE A 358 23.02 -3.18 16.67
C ILE A 358 22.59 -4.50 17.29
N ASN A 359 23.47 -5.51 17.27
CA ASN A 359 23.13 -6.86 17.72
C ASN A 359 22.45 -6.91 19.10
N GLU A 360 22.89 -6.04 20.02
CA GLU A 360 22.38 -5.95 21.38
C GLU A 360 20.93 -5.44 21.47
N ASN A 361 20.47 -4.62 20.51
CA ASN A 361 19.15 -3.96 20.55
C ASN A 361 18.13 -4.48 19.53
N ILE A 362 18.49 -5.43 18.66
CA ILE A 362 17.57 -6.00 17.64
C ILE A 362 16.27 -6.49 18.29
N GLY A 363 16.36 -7.19 19.42
CA GLY A 363 15.19 -7.72 20.12
C GLY A 363 14.26 -6.61 20.64
N ASP A 364 14.81 -5.48 21.06
CA ASP A 364 14.05 -4.32 21.55
C ASP A 364 13.41 -3.58 20.39
N LYS A 365 14.15 -3.37 19.30
CA LYS A 365 13.64 -2.78 18.05
C LYS A 365 12.53 -3.60 17.43
N LYS A 366 12.61 -4.93 17.51
CA LYS A 366 11.54 -5.83 17.08
C LYS A 366 10.28 -5.64 17.92
N ARG A 367 10.40 -5.48 19.24
CA ARG A 367 9.26 -5.17 20.12
C ARG A 367 8.70 -3.77 19.85
N GLU A 368 9.55 -2.77 19.70
CA GLU A 368 9.16 -1.39 19.37
C GLU A 368 8.33 -1.35 18.08
N LEU A 369 8.82 -2.00 17.01
CA LEU A 369 8.10 -2.09 15.74
C LEU A 369 6.76 -2.82 15.88
N ARG A 370 6.71 -3.94 16.63
CA ARG A 370 5.45 -4.66 16.90
C ARG A 370 4.41 -3.81 17.58
N GLU A 371 4.81 -3.09 18.63
CA GLU A 371 3.87 -2.24 19.36
C GLU A 371 3.43 -1.04 18.50
N TYR A 372 4.34 -0.47 17.71
CA TYR A 372 4.00 0.58 16.76
C TYR A 372 3.00 0.13 15.69
N LEU A 373 3.12 -1.09 15.18
CA LEU A 373 2.15 -1.65 14.22
C LEU A 373 0.75 -1.87 14.84
N LYS A 374 0.64 -1.91 16.18
CA LYS A 374 -0.63 -2.11 16.90
C LYS A 374 -1.34 -0.81 17.29
N ILE A 375 -0.68 0.36 17.20
CA ILE A 375 -1.31 1.63 17.58
C ILE A 375 -2.54 1.92 16.70
N ASP A 376 -3.49 2.65 17.27
CA ASP A 376 -4.81 2.89 16.68
C ASP A 376 -5.07 4.35 16.30
N TYR A 377 -4.05 5.20 16.39
CA TYR A 377 -4.04 6.55 15.84
C TYR A 377 -2.59 7.02 15.61
N LEU A 378 -2.44 8.11 14.86
CA LEU A 378 -1.20 8.89 14.79
C LEU A 378 -1.50 10.29 15.36
N GLN A 379 -0.56 10.89 16.09
CA GLN A 379 -0.69 12.29 16.53
C GLN A 379 -0.76 13.24 15.34
N GLY A 380 0.00 12.95 14.27
CA GLY A 380 -0.03 13.71 13.03
C GLY A 380 -1.37 13.65 12.28
N CYS A 381 -2.32 12.78 12.67
CA CYS A 381 -3.67 12.79 12.10
C CYS A 381 -4.43 14.11 12.39
N SER A 382 -4.05 14.88 13.41
CA SER A 382 -4.60 16.23 13.66
C SER A 382 -4.35 17.23 12.52
N TYR A 383 -3.39 16.91 11.65
CA TYR A 383 -2.98 17.76 10.53
C TYR A 383 -3.52 17.26 9.18
N CYS A 384 -4.47 16.32 9.20
CA CYS A 384 -5.15 15.78 8.02
C CYS A 384 -6.67 15.90 8.19
N ASN A 385 -7.41 16.16 7.10
CA ASN A 385 -8.88 16.15 7.13
C ASN A 385 -9.45 14.76 7.47
N GLY A 386 -8.75 13.68 7.11
CA GLY A 386 -9.28 12.32 7.17
C GLY A 386 -10.35 12.07 6.10
N ILE A 387 -10.58 10.80 5.75
CA ILE A 387 -11.40 10.44 4.58
C ILE A 387 -12.84 11.00 4.64
N LYS A 388 -13.44 11.05 5.83
CA LYS A 388 -14.81 11.54 6.05
C LYS A 388 -14.95 13.05 5.80
N ASN A 389 -13.94 13.84 6.17
CA ASN A 389 -13.98 15.30 6.02
C ASN A 389 -13.26 15.78 4.76
N SER A 390 -12.80 14.85 3.91
CA SER A 390 -12.06 15.15 2.69
C SER A 390 -12.94 15.04 1.47
N ILE A 391 -12.67 15.87 0.46
CA ILE A 391 -13.18 15.65 -0.89
C ILE A 391 -12.37 14.51 -1.51
N GLN A 392 -13.05 13.42 -1.89
CA GLN A 392 -12.45 12.32 -2.63
C GLN A 392 -12.55 12.59 -4.14
N GLY A 393 -11.55 12.17 -4.91
CA GLY A 393 -11.58 12.37 -6.36
C GLY A 393 -11.16 13.76 -6.81
N ILE A 394 -10.35 14.47 -6.01
CA ILE A 394 -9.75 15.71 -6.49
C ILE A 394 -8.78 15.42 -7.64
N GLU A 395 -8.69 16.37 -8.57
CA GLU A 395 -7.83 16.23 -9.75
C GLU A 395 -6.35 16.13 -9.31
N PRO A 396 -5.67 15.02 -9.66
CA PRO A 396 -4.29 14.83 -9.27
C PRO A 396 -3.35 15.73 -10.06
N GLY A 397 -2.23 16.11 -9.45
CA GLY A 397 -1.16 16.79 -10.19
C GLY A 397 -1.44 18.23 -10.59
N ILE A 398 -2.49 18.91 -10.08
CA ILE A 398 -2.66 20.37 -10.29
C ILE A 398 -1.39 21.10 -9.87
N GLN A 399 -0.78 21.86 -10.78
CA GLN A 399 0.51 22.53 -10.56
C GLN A 399 0.31 23.92 -9.92
N ILE A 400 1.21 24.31 -9.03
CA ILE A 400 1.31 25.68 -8.50
C ILE A 400 2.53 26.41 -9.06
N GLU A 401 2.46 27.74 -9.06
CA GLU A 401 3.58 28.60 -9.44
C GLU A 401 4.78 28.41 -8.50
N ARG A 402 5.97 28.74 -9.02
CA ARG A 402 7.24 28.52 -8.35
C ARG A 402 7.53 29.53 -7.25
#